data_AF-A0A964HB36-F1
#
_entry.id   AF-A0A964HB36-F1
#
_cell.length_a   1.000
_cell.length_b   1.000
_cell.length_c   1.000
_cell.angle_alpha   90.00
_cell.angle_beta   90.00
_cell.angle_gamma   90.00
#
_symmetry.space_group_name_H-M   'P 1'
#
loop_
_entity.id
_entity.type
_entity.pdbx_description
1 polymer ?
#
loop_
_entity_poly.entity_id
_entity_poly.type
_entity_poly.pdbx_seq_one_letter_code
_entity_poly.pdbx_strand_id
1 'polypeptide(L)'
;MGGVRRERVLRGARECVGEVLAARCDGAVLARLREHLAAGDRVVLLTGTPDFIARPLASALGAHDVIAAVCAAQLGVFTAAPPTIHPFGKTKLFLAESYCQKNGLELQYAMAYGDHDGDRHLLERVGRAVAVRPAPGLRAVAARRDWETIG
;
A
#
# COMPACT_ATOMS: atom_id res chain seq x y z
N MET A 1 -17.01 13.98 24.59
CA MET A 1 -16.20 13.65 23.40
C MET A 1 -15.57 12.28 23.60
N GLY A 2 -16.08 11.25 22.93
CA GLY A 2 -15.67 9.84 23.10
C GLY A 2 -14.70 9.35 22.01
N GLY A 3 -13.54 10.01 21.89
CA GLY A 3 -12.50 9.58 20.95
C GLY A 3 -11.65 8.45 21.52
N VAL A 4 -11.07 7.61 20.65
CA VAL A 4 -10.19 6.52 21.07
C VAL A 4 -8.75 7.04 21.16
N ARG A 5 -8.06 6.77 22.29
CA ARG A 5 -6.65 7.12 22.46
C ARG A 5 -5.78 6.37 21.45
N ARG A 6 -4.91 7.09 20.74
CA ARG A 6 -4.02 6.56 19.71
C ARG A 6 -3.17 5.40 20.22
N GLU A 7 -2.65 5.50 21.44
CA GLU A 7 -1.83 4.46 22.05
C GLU A 7 -2.56 3.11 22.19
N ARG A 8 -3.85 3.14 22.56
CA ARG A 8 -4.67 1.93 22.71
C ARG A 8 -4.86 1.25 21.36
N VAL A 9 -5.14 2.02 20.30
CA VAL A 9 -5.31 1.50 18.93
C VAL A 9 -4.00 0.92 18.39
N LEU A 10 -2.87 1.60 18.62
CA LEU A 10 -1.55 1.14 18.20
C LEU A 10 -1.17 -0.20 18.83
N ARG A 11 -1.56 -0.44 20.08
CA ARG A 11 -1.32 -1.72 20.76
C ARG A 11 -2.08 -2.86 20.09
N GLY A 12 -3.40 -2.71 19.94
CA GLY A 12 -4.22 -3.73 19.28
C GLY A 12 -3.84 -3.96 17.82
N ALA A 13 -3.45 -2.92 17.08
CA ALA A 13 -3.02 -3.07 15.69
C ALA A 13 -1.79 -3.96 15.52
N ARG A 14 -0.86 -3.97 16.49
CA ARG A 14 0.31 -4.86 16.47
C ARG A 14 -0.06 -6.32 16.74
N GLU A 15 -1.05 -6.54 17.60
CA GLU A 15 -1.51 -7.88 17.96
C GLU A 15 -2.22 -8.57 16.78
N CYS A 16 -2.91 -7.79 15.94
CA CYS A 16 -3.66 -8.32 14.80
C CYS A 16 -2.85 -8.55 13.51
N VAL A 17 -1.54 -8.25 13.48
CA VAL A 17 -0.73 -8.34 12.25
C VAL A 17 -0.70 -9.77 11.70
N GLY A 18 -0.51 -10.76 12.57
CA GLY A 18 -0.45 -12.16 12.16
C GLY A 18 -1.75 -12.63 11.52
N GLU A 19 -2.90 -12.24 12.08
CA GLU A 19 -4.22 -12.54 11.54
C GLU A 19 -4.44 -11.86 10.17
N VAL A 20 -4.04 -10.59 10.05
CA VAL A 20 -4.13 -9.85 8.78
C VAL A 20 -3.28 -10.50 7.70
N LEU A 21 -2.03 -10.88 8.01
CA LEU A 21 -1.15 -11.58 7.08
C LEU A 21 -1.76 -12.91 6.63
N ALA A 22 -2.24 -13.73 7.57
CA ALA A 22 -2.84 -15.02 7.28
C ALA A 22 -4.11 -14.90 6.42
N ALA A 23 -4.93 -13.88 6.66
CA ALA A 23 -6.22 -13.73 5.99
C ALA A 23 -6.14 -13.02 4.63
N ARG A 24 -5.11 -12.20 4.38
CA ARG A 24 -5.11 -11.23 3.26
C ARG A 24 -3.95 -11.39 2.29
N CYS A 25 -2.88 -12.09 2.66
CA CYS A 25 -1.70 -12.22 1.80
C CYS A 25 -1.81 -13.45 0.91
N ASP A 26 -1.83 -13.20 -0.39
CA ASP A 26 -1.81 -14.23 -1.42
C ASP A 26 -0.42 -14.88 -1.55
N GLY A 27 -0.37 -16.19 -1.74
CA GLY A 27 0.89 -16.93 -1.87
C GLY A 27 1.74 -16.46 -3.05
N ALA A 28 1.14 -16.14 -4.21
CA ALA A 28 1.85 -15.66 -5.39
C ALA A 28 2.38 -14.24 -5.17
N VAL A 29 1.61 -13.35 -4.54
CA VAL A 29 2.07 -11.99 -4.21
C VAL A 29 3.22 -12.04 -3.20
N LEU A 30 3.14 -12.90 -2.19
CA LEU A 30 4.22 -13.10 -1.23
C LEU A 30 5.48 -13.68 -1.89
N ALA A 31 5.33 -14.55 -2.89
CA ALA A 31 6.46 -15.05 -3.67
C ALA A 31 7.13 -13.90 -4.44
N ARG A 32 6.36 -13.07 -5.16
CA ARG A 32 6.88 -11.89 -5.85
C ARG A 32 7.57 -10.89 -4.93
N LEU A 33 7.00 -10.65 -3.75
CA LEU A 33 7.63 -9.81 -2.74
C LEU A 33 9.01 -10.37 -2.34
N ARG A 34 9.11 -11.68 -2.09
CA ARG A 34 10.39 -12.31 -1.73
C ARG A 34 11.40 -12.25 -2.87
N GLU A 35 10.96 -12.41 -4.12
CA GLU A 35 11.81 -12.24 -5.30
C GLU A 35 12.42 -10.83 -5.35
N HIS A 36 11.60 -9.78 -5.19
CA HIS A 36 12.08 -8.40 -5.13
C HIS A 36 13.09 -8.17 -4.00
N LEU A 37 12.77 -8.66 -2.79
CA LEU A 37 13.68 -8.54 -1.64
C LEU A 37 15.02 -9.26 -1.89
N ALA A 38 14.99 -10.46 -2.48
CA ALA A 38 16.19 -11.23 -2.81
C ALA A 38 17.02 -10.58 -3.94
N ALA A 39 16.36 -9.88 -4.87
CA ALA A 39 17.00 -9.12 -5.94
C ALA A 39 17.63 -7.80 -5.44
N GLY A 40 17.39 -7.40 -4.19
CA GLY A 40 17.85 -6.13 -3.64
C GLY A 40 16.98 -4.94 -4.04
N ASP A 41 15.77 -5.18 -4.54
CA ASP A 41 14.83 -4.11 -4.88
C ASP A 41 14.34 -3.39 -3.62
N ARG A 42 14.19 -2.07 -3.74
CA ARG A 42 13.55 -1.29 -2.68
C ARG A 42 12.03 -1.49 -2.71
N VAL A 43 11.52 -2.16 -1.68
CA VAL A 43 10.08 -2.43 -1.53
C VAL A 43 9.40 -1.34 -0.69
N VAL A 44 8.31 -0.77 -1.22
CA VAL A 44 7.48 0.24 -0.55
C VAL A 44 6.03 -0.24 -0.45
N LEU A 45 5.46 -0.26 0.76
CA LEU A 45 4.02 -0.49 0.95
C LEU A 45 3.24 0.84 0.82
N LEU A 46 2.56 1.03 -0.30
CA LEU A 46 1.71 2.20 -0.57
C LEU A 46 0.21 1.85 -0.47
N THR A 47 -0.46 2.31 0.59
CA THR A 47 -1.80 1.82 0.94
C THR A 47 -2.73 2.87 1.54
N GLY A 48 -4.04 2.72 1.29
CA GLY A 48 -5.10 3.50 1.97
C GLY A 48 -5.36 3.03 3.41
N THR A 49 -4.77 1.90 3.83
CA THR A 49 -4.85 1.41 5.20
C THR A 49 -4.23 2.43 6.18
N PRO A 50 -4.83 2.65 7.37
CA PRO A 50 -4.24 3.52 8.38
C PRO A 50 -2.82 3.14 8.79
N ASP A 51 -1.97 4.14 9.02
CA ASP A 51 -0.54 3.98 9.29
C ASP A 51 -0.24 3.06 10.47
N PHE A 52 -1.06 3.11 11.51
CA PHE A 52 -0.93 2.27 12.70
C PHE A 52 -1.14 0.77 12.43
N ILE A 53 -1.82 0.39 11.34
CA ILE A 53 -1.96 -1.00 10.87
C ILE A 53 -0.92 -1.30 9.78
N ALA A 54 -0.74 -0.36 8.83
CA ALA A 54 0.14 -0.57 7.69
C ALA A 54 1.62 -0.70 8.09
N ARG A 55 2.08 0.06 9.10
CA ARG A 55 3.48 0.02 9.58
C ARG A 55 3.89 -1.36 10.11
N PRO A 56 3.18 -1.97 11.07
CA PRO A 56 3.58 -3.27 11.56
C PRO A 56 3.41 -4.38 10.49
N LEU A 57 2.44 -4.24 9.58
CA LEU A 57 2.32 -5.12 8.41
C LEU A 57 3.55 -5.02 7.49
N ALA A 58 3.96 -3.80 7.12
CA ALA A 58 5.15 -3.54 6.31
C ALA A 58 6.41 -4.14 6.95
N SER A 59 6.56 -3.96 8.27
CA SER A 59 7.68 -4.54 9.03
C SER A 59 7.68 -6.06 8.98
N ALA A 60 6.52 -6.70 9.14
CA ALA A 60 6.42 -8.17 9.08
C ALA A 60 6.66 -8.73 7.66
N LEU A 61 6.37 -7.94 6.63
CA LEU A 61 6.62 -8.27 5.22
C LEU A 61 8.07 -7.98 4.77
N GLY A 62 8.87 -7.30 5.59
CA GLY A 62 10.22 -6.87 5.21
C GLY A 62 10.23 -5.70 4.21
N ALA A 63 9.14 -4.93 4.09
CA ALA A 63 9.12 -3.73 3.28
C ALA A 63 10.02 -2.64 3.91
N HIS A 64 10.73 -1.90 3.07
CA HIS A 64 11.71 -0.89 3.50
C HIS A 64 11.02 0.39 3.93
N ASP A 65 9.97 0.78 3.20
CA ASP A 65 9.21 2.00 3.43
C ASP A 65 7.70 1.73 3.40
N VAL A 66 6.96 2.64 4.04
CA VAL A 66 5.49 2.60 4.07
C VAL A 66 4.92 4.00 3.90
N ILE A 67 3.98 4.10 2.97
CA ILE A 67 3.17 5.29 2.70
C ILE A 67 1.71 4.89 2.91
N ALA A 68 1.15 5.33 4.03
CA ALA A 68 -0.14 4.88 4.52
C ALA A 68 -1.08 6.06 4.78
N ALA A 69 -2.37 5.78 5.01
CA ALA A 69 -3.31 6.81 5.43
C ALA A 69 -2.99 7.31 6.84
N VAL A 70 -3.07 8.62 7.05
CA VAL A 70 -2.80 9.26 8.34
C VAL A 70 -4.10 9.84 8.88
N CYS A 71 -4.68 9.15 9.86
CA CYS A 71 -5.91 9.60 10.51
C CYS A 71 -5.66 10.90 11.32
N ALA A 72 -6.63 11.82 11.28
CA ALA A 72 -6.55 13.04 12.07
C ALA A 72 -6.57 12.74 13.57
N ALA A 73 -5.70 13.41 14.32
CA ALA A 73 -5.61 13.28 15.76
C ALA A 73 -5.28 14.62 16.41
N GLN A 74 -5.84 14.84 17.60
CA GLN A 74 -5.56 16.02 18.42
C GLN A 74 -5.29 15.54 19.85
N LEU A 75 -4.19 16.02 20.45
CA LEU A 75 -3.77 15.67 21.81
C LEU A 75 -3.75 14.15 22.07
N GLY A 76 -3.28 13.37 21.08
CA GLY A 76 -3.16 11.90 21.18
C GLY A 76 -4.47 11.12 21.04
N VAL A 77 -5.57 11.77 20.65
CA VAL A 77 -6.89 11.16 20.44
C VAL A 77 -7.27 11.28 18.97
N PHE A 78 -7.72 10.19 18.34
CA PHE A 78 -8.25 10.25 16.98
C PHE A 78 -9.53 11.08 16.95
N THR A 79 -9.66 11.93 15.93
CA THR A 79 -10.85 12.76 15.71
C THR A 79 -11.67 12.21 14.55
N ALA A 80 -12.88 12.73 14.36
CA ALA A 80 -13.72 12.40 13.20
C ALA A 80 -13.36 13.23 11.95
N ALA A 81 -12.31 14.04 12.01
CA ALA A 81 -11.88 14.83 10.87
C ALA A 81 -11.31 13.91 9.76
N PRO A 82 -11.37 14.33 8.49
CA PRO A 82 -10.78 13.57 7.39
C PRO A 82 -9.29 13.27 7.63
N PRO A 83 -8.77 12.14 7.11
CA PRO A 83 -7.34 11.85 7.15
C PRO A 83 -6.52 13.00 6.55
N THR A 84 -5.39 13.32 7.17
CA THR A 84 -4.47 14.34 6.64
C THR A 84 -3.72 13.85 5.40
N ILE A 85 -3.61 12.53 5.24
CA ILE A 85 -3.12 11.84 4.04
C ILE A 85 -4.03 10.64 3.81
N HIS A 86 -4.50 10.45 2.58
CA HIS A 86 -5.25 9.25 2.18
C HIS A 86 -4.79 8.74 0.81
N PRO A 87 -3.94 7.70 0.75
CA PRO A 87 -3.46 7.15 -0.50
C PRO A 87 -4.58 6.42 -1.27
N PHE A 88 -5.27 7.15 -2.15
CA PHE A 88 -6.32 6.62 -3.03
C PHE A 88 -6.31 7.32 -4.39
N GLY A 89 -6.50 6.57 -5.47
CA GLY A 89 -6.60 7.11 -6.83
C GLY A 89 -5.34 7.92 -7.22
N LYS A 90 -5.55 9.13 -7.72
CA LYS A 90 -4.46 10.05 -8.12
C LYS A 90 -3.51 10.39 -6.97
N THR A 91 -3.97 10.34 -5.73
CA THR A 91 -3.12 10.59 -4.57
C THR A 91 -2.07 9.50 -4.39
N LYS A 92 -2.36 8.22 -4.73
CA LYS A 92 -1.32 7.18 -4.73
C LYS A 92 -0.22 7.49 -5.75
N LEU A 93 -0.59 7.89 -6.96
CA LEU A 93 0.36 8.29 -7.99
C LEU A 93 1.25 9.46 -7.51
N PHE A 94 0.64 10.55 -7.02
CA PHE A 94 1.37 11.71 -6.52
C PHE A 94 2.34 11.37 -5.38
N LEU A 95 1.90 10.51 -4.45
CA LEU A 95 2.74 10.09 -3.33
C LEU A 95 3.92 9.21 -3.79
N ALA A 96 3.69 8.35 -4.78
CA ALA A 96 4.75 7.52 -5.37
C ALA A 96 5.77 8.39 -6.13
N GLU A 97 5.31 9.36 -6.93
CA GLU A 97 6.17 10.34 -7.61
C GLU A 97 7.01 11.14 -6.62
N SER A 98 6.36 11.64 -5.56
CA SER A 98 7.04 12.38 -4.48
C SER A 98 8.08 11.53 -3.76
N TYR A 99 7.77 10.26 -3.52
CA TYR A 99 8.70 9.32 -2.91
C TYR A 99 9.90 9.06 -3.82
N CYS A 100 9.66 8.81 -5.11
CA CYS A 100 10.71 8.61 -6.10
C CYS A 100 11.64 9.82 -6.20
N GLN A 101 11.08 11.02 -6.33
CA GLN A 101 11.85 12.27 -6.41
C GLN A 101 12.76 12.47 -5.19
N LYS A 102 12.24 12.25 -3.98
CA LYS A 102 13.02 12.39 -2.73
C LYS A 102 14.17 11.40 -2.60
N ASN A 103 14.06 10.25 -3.27
CA ASN A 103 15.03 9.17 -3.18
C ASN A 103 15.92 9.05 -4.43
N GLY A 104 15.80 9.96 -5.40
CA GLY A 104 16.54 9.87 -6.66
C GLY A 104 16.17 8.64 -7.50
N LEU A 105 14.90 8.21 -7.44
CA LEU A 105 14.35 7.09 -8.19
C LEU A 105 13.39 7.60 -9.27
N GLU A 106 13.04 6.74 -10.24
CA GLU A 106 12.05 7.05 -11.26
C GLU A 106 10.99 5.94 -11.38
N LEU A 107 9.71 6.33 -11.45
CA LEU A 107 8.60 5.37 -11.53
C LEU A 107 8.64 4.47 -12.77
N GLN A 108 9.25 4.93 -13.87
CA GLN A 108 9.38 4.14 -15.09
C GLN A 108 10.27 2.90 -14.90
N TYR A 109 11.10 2.85 -13.85
CA TYR A 109 11.88 1.68 -13.47
C TYR A 109 11.24 0.88 -12.34
N ALA A 110 10.11 1.34 -11.81
CA ALA A 110 9.40 0.65 -10.75
C ALA A 110 8.44 -0.41 -11.30
N MET A 111 8.17 -1.41 -10.46
CA MET A 111 7.05 -2.33 -10.61
C MET A 111 6.00 -2.02 -9.54
N ALA A 112 4.72 -2.00 -9.90
CA ALA A 112 3.64 -1.83 -8.94
C ALA A 112 2.57 -2.92 -9.07
N TYR A 113 1.99 -3.25 -7.92
CA TYR A 113 0.98 -4.28 -7.73
C TYR A 113 -0.29 -3.63 -7.17
N GLY A 114 -1.46 -3.97 -7.71
CA GLY A 114 -2.73 -3.44 -7.22
C GLY A 114 -3.94 -4.29 -7.62
N ASP A 115 -4.98 -4.24 -6.81
CA ASP A 115 -6.20 -5.06 -6.96
C ASP A 115 -7.46 -4.21 -7.23
N HIS A 116 -7.40 -2.91 -6.96
CA HIS A 116 -8.54 -2.01 -7.02
C HIS A 116 -8.35 -0.90 -8.05
N ASP A 117 -9.46 -0.33 -8.54
CA ASP A 117 -9.43 0.83 -9.46
C ASP A 117 -8.73 2.05 -8.86
N GLY A 118 -8.62 2.11 -7.54
CA GLY A 118 -7.87 3.14 -6.81
C GLY A 118 -6.36 3.09 -7.07
N ASP A 119 -5.83 1.99 -7.60
CA ASP A 119 -4.43 1.83 -7.97
C ASP A 119 -4.16 2.17 -9.43
N ARG A 120 -5.21 2.28 -10.24
CA ARG A 120 -5.12 2.40 -11.69
C ARG A 120 -4.17 3.51 -12.15
N HIS A 121 -4.26 4.70 -11.56
CA HIS A 121 -3.41 5.83 -11.97
C HIS A 121 -1.92 5.56 -11.73
N LEU A 122 -1.57 4.85 -10.66
CA LEU A 122 -0.19 4.46 -10.39
C LEU A 122 0.25 3.34 -11.35
N LEU A 123 -0.59 2.32 -11.52
CA LEU A 123 -0.31 1.19 -12.41
C LEU A 123 -0.15 1.64 -13.87
N GLU A 124 -0.90 2.64 -14.32
CA GLU A 124 -0.76 3.25 -15.65
C GLU A 124 0.57 4.01 -15.84
N ARG A 125 1.29 4.34 -14.76
CA ARG A 125 2.47 5.21 -14.80
C ARG A 125 3.80 4.49 -14.65
N VAL A 126 3.81 3.36 -13.94
CA VAL A 126 5.03 2.57 -13.67
C VAL A 126 5.52 1.83 -14.92
N GLY A 127 6.78 1.42 -14.91
CA GLY A 127 7.35 0.63 -16.01
C GLY A 127 6.74 -0.75 -16.15
N ARG A 128 6.35 -1.37 -15.02
CA ARG A 128 5.70 -2.69 -15.00
C ARG A 128 4.53 -2.69 -14.02
N ALA A 129 3.35 -3.03 -14.52
CA ALA A 129 2.13 -3.12 -13.74
C ALA A 129 1.67 -4.56 -13.62
N VAL A 130 1.28 -4.97 -12.41
CA VAL A 130 0.74 -6.29 -12.12
C VAL A 130 -0.61 -6.13 -11.42
N ALA A 131 -1.66 -6.70 -12.01
CA ALA A 131 -3.00 -6.73 -11.45
C ALA A 131 -3.15 -7.95 -10.52
N VAL A 132 -3.48 -7.74 -9.26
CA VAL A 132 -3.61 -8.81 -8.26
C VAL A 132 -5.08 -9.07 -8.02
N ARG A 133 -5.63 -10.25 -8.34
CA ARG A 133 -7.08 -10.54 -8.23
C ARG A 133 -7.99 -9.34 -8.56
N PRO A 134 -7.82 -8.71 -9.73
CA PRO A 134 -8.35 -7.38 -9.95
C PRO A 134 -9.88 -7.36 -9.86
N ALA A 135 -10.40 -6.30 -9.22
CA ALA A 135 -11.81 -5.94 -9.29
C ALA A 135 -12.25 -5.72 -10.77
N PRO A 136 -13.55 -5.81 -11.10
CA PRO A 136 -14.02 -5.79 -12.49
C PRO A 136 -13.50 -4.62 -13.33
N GLY A 137 -13.41 -3.41 -12.76
CA GLY A 137 -12.86 -2.24 -13.44
C GLY A 137 -11.39 -2.40 -13.80
N LEU A 138 -10.56 -2.77 -12.82
CA LEU A 138 -9.13 -2.96 -13.01
C LEU A 138 -8.83 -4.15 -13.93
N ARG A 139 -9.66 -5.20 -13.88
CA ARG A 139 -9.53 -6.39 -14.75
C ARG A 139 -9.68 -6.02 -16.22
N ALA A 140 -10.70 -5.23 -16.55
CA ALA A 140 -10.89 -4.75 -17.92
C ALA A 140 -9.72 -3.87 -18.38
N VAL A 141 -9.14 -3.09 -17.46
CA VAL A 141 -7.97 -2.26 -17.75
C VAL A 141 -6.72 -3.11 -18.00
N ALA A 142 -6.46 -4.09 -17.13
CA ALA A 142 -5.33 -5.01 -17.24
C ALA A 142 -5.37 -5.77 -18.56
N ALA A 143 -6.54 -6.29 -18.95
CA ALA A 143 -6.72 -7.00 -20.22
C ALA A 143 -6.48 -6.10 -21.45
N ARG A 144 -6.90 -4.82 -21.42
CA ARG A 144 -6.66 -3.89 -22.53
C ARG A 144 -5.20 -3.44 -22.67
N ARG A 145 -4.40 -3.57 -21.61
CA ARG A 145 -3.00 -3.11 -21.56
C ARG A 145 -2.00 -4.24 -21.45
N ASP A 146 -2.46 -5.48 -21.60
CA ASP A 146 -1.66 -6.70 -21.46
C ASP A 146 -0.85 -6.72 -20.15
N TRP A 147 -1.45 -6.23 -19.05
CA TRP A 147 -0.83 -6.31 -17.74
C TRP A 147 -0.86 -7.74 -17.21
N GLU A 148 0.25 -8.17 -16.59
CA GLU A 148 0.30 -9.42 -15.86
C GLU A 148 -0.81 -9.44 -14.81
N THR A 149 -1.52 -10.56 -14.69
CA THR A 149 -2.52 -10.78 -13.65
C THR A 149 -2.12 -11.98 -12.81
N ILE A 150 -2.09 -11.82 -11.49
CA ILE A 150 -1.77 -12.90 -10.54
C ILE A 150 -2.87 -13.06 -9.50
N GLY A 151 -3.12 -14.32 -9.12
CA GLY A 151 -4.11 -14.71 -8.11
C GLY A 151 -5.56 -14.71 -8.57
#